data_AF-A0A2A4IVG4-F1
#
_entry.id   AF-A0A2A4IVG4-F1
#
_cell.length_a   1.000
_cell.length_b   1.000
_cell.length_c   1.000
_cell.angle_alpha   90.00
_cell.angle_beta   90.00
_cell.angle_gamma   90.00
#
_symmetry.space_group_name_H-M   'P 1'
#
loop_
_entity.id
_entity.type
_entity.pdbx_description
1 polymer ?
#
loop_
_entity_poly.entity_id
_entity_poly.type
_entity_poly.pdbx_seq_one_letter_code
_entity_poly.pdbx_strand_id
1 'polypeptide(L)'
;MTIFLILCQEVLYMNLSNEYFLQLETWIKFSSVCLAVILPFTTRLTLSEVVWPRHVATAAILLSWLEMMFLLSRFPRWGYYVLMFGKVSTKVLKILLTFAFLLIGFALSFMIQFHCQKPFESPWAALVKTIVMMTSEFDYGDLVEETDPKVFVKSLLVVRVIILMFVIFTAIVLMNLMVGVAVNDLQNLEVVGNVRRLAKQVELIGILENLHNGSRFDSILPYWLKNVLQRKKCRSKFVIRPNETKSKNYKALPSHIREALFEKAQCRRK
;
A
#
# COMPACT_ATOMS: atom_id res chain seq x y z
N MET A 1 -14.78 22.48 -20.86
CA MET A 1 -15.28 23.09 -19.61
C MET A 1 -15.01 22.22 -18.39
N THR A 2 -15.46 20.96 -18.33
CA THR A 2 -15.18 20.05 -17.19
C THR A 2 -13.69 19.75 -16.99
N ILE A 3 -12.95 19.45 -18.06
CA ILE A 3 -11.49 19.20 -18.01
C ILE A 3 -10.72 20.45 -17.53
N PHE A 4 -11.19 21.64 -17.90
CA PHE A 4 -10.56 22.91 -17.50
C PHE A 4 -10.78 23.21 -16.01
N LEU A 5 -11.97 22.91 -15.46
CA LEU A 5 -12.23 23.04 -14.02
C LEU A 5 -11.40 22.08 -13.18
N ILE A 6 -11.23 20.84 -13.64
CA ILE A 6 -10.38 19.84 -12.99
C ILE A 6 -8.91 20.29 -13.02
N LEU A 7 -8.41 20.74 -14.18
CA LEU A 7 -7.06 21.30 -14.33
C LEU A 7 -6.83 22.51 -13.42
N CYS A 8 -7.80 23.43 -13.34
CA CYS A 8 -7.71 24.62 -12.51
C CYS A 8 -7.67 24.26 -11.02
N GLN A 9 -8.48 23.28 -10.59
CA GLN A 9 -8.44 22.74 -9.23
C GLN A 9 -7.09 22.08 -8.93
N GLU A 10 -6.55 21.24 -9.83
CA GLU A 10 -5.27 20.56 -9.63
C GLU A 10 -4.10 21.55 -9.54
N VAL A 11 -4.09 22.59 -10.39
CA VAL A 11 -3.07 23.65 -10.40
C VAL A 11 -3.13 24.51 -9.12
N LEU A 12 -4.33 24.82 -8.63
CA LEU A 12 -4.50 25.50 -7.34
C LEU A 12 -3.97 24.65 -6.17
N TYR A 13 -4.24 23.35 -6.19
CA TYR A 13 -3.71 22.43 -5.18
C TYR A 13 -2.18 22.27 -5.25
N MET A 14 -1.58 22.26 -6.45
CA MET A 14 -0.12 22.26 -6.62
C MET A 14 0.54 23.51 -6.04
N ASN A 15 -0.13 24.66 -6.12
CA ASN A 15 0.41 25.94 -5.65
C ASN A 15 0.40 26.08 -4.12
N LEU A 16 -0.37 25.25 -3.41
CA LEU A 16 -0.48 25.29 -1.94
C LEU A 16 0.57 24.46 -1.20
N SER A 17 1.21 23.46 -1.82
CA SER A 17 2.15 22.58 -1.12
C SER A 17 3.18 21.91 -2.03
N ASN A 18 4.47 22.14 -1.78
CA ASN A 18 5.59 21.46 -2.45
C ASN A 18 5.68 19.95 -2.12
N GLU A 19 5.04 19.48 -1.05
CA GLU A 19 5.00 18.05 -0.73
C GLU A 19 4.08 17.25 -1.67
N TYR A 20 3.27 17.94 -2.47
CA TYR A 20 2.31 17.34 -3.40
C TYR A 20 3.00 16.59 -4.57
N PHE A 21 4.19 17.02 -4.99
CA PHE A 21 4.94 16.40 -6.09
C PHE A 21 5.58 15.05 -5.71
N LEU A 22 5.77 14.77 -4.42
CA LEU A 22 6.35 13.50 -3.95
C LEU A 22 5.31 12.37 -3.84
N GLN A 23 4.02 12.67 -3.95
CA GLN A 23 2.97 11.67 -3.83
C GLN A 23 2.72 10.98 -5.17
N LEU A 24 2.79 9.65 -5.19
CA LEU A 24 2.47 8.82 -6.38
C LEU A 24 1.05 9.07 -6.90
N GLU A 25 0.11 9.47 -6.03
CA GLU A 25 -1.28 9.81 -6.41
C GLU A 25 -1.32 10.96 -7.43
N THR A 26 -0.46 11.96 -7.28
CA THR A 26 -0.39 13.13 -8.17
C THR A 26 0.05 12.75 -9.58
N TRP A 27 1.09 11.91 -9.67
CA TRP A 27 1.64 11.46 -10.95
C TRP A 27 0.65 10.62 -11.75
N ILE A 28 -0.15 9.80 -11.07
CA ILE A 28 -1.18 8.97 -11.70
C ILE A 28 -2.32 9.84 -12.26
N LYS A 29 -2.76 10.87 -11.53
CA LYS A 29 -3.78 11.81 -12.02
C LYS A 29 -3.30 12.61 -13.22
N PHE A 30 -2.07 13.12 -13.16
CA PHE A 30 -1.48 13.84 -14.30
C PHE A 30 -1.40 12.93 -15.54
N SER A 31 -0.96 11.68 -15.36
CA SER A 31 -0.91 10.69 -16.44
C SER A 31 -2.31 10.39 -17.03
N SER A 32 -3.32 10.25 -16.18
CA SER A 32 -4.72 10.05 -16.57
C SER A 32 -5.28 11.23 -17.38
N VAL A 33 -5.06 12.47 -16.92
CA VAL A 33 -5.48 13.68 -17.64
C VAL A 33 -4.76 13.82 -18.98
N CYS A 34 -3.44 13.56 -19.04
CA CYS A 34 -2.69 13.57 -20.29
C CYS A 34 -3.26 12.56 -21.30
N LEU A 35 -3.52 11.32 -20.87
CA LEU A 35 -4.09 10.30 -21.75
C LEU A 35 -5.50 10.63 -22.22
N ALA A 36 -6.34 11.21 -21.35
CA ALA A 36 -7.69 11.66 -21.68
C ALA A 36 -7.71 12.81 -22.70
N VAL A 37 -6.64 13.63 -22.77
CA VAL A 37 -6.48 14.68 -23.78
C VAL A 37 -5.90 14.14 -25.09
N ILE A 38 -4.94 13.20 -25.01
CA ILE A 38 -4.28 12.60 -26.19
C ILE A 38 -5.25 11.71 -26.99
N LEU A 39 -6.15 10.97 -26.33
CA LEU A 39 -7.07 10.04 -26.99
C LEU A 39 -8.03 10.72 -27.99
N PRO A 40 -8.80 11.77 -27.64
CA PRO A 40 -9.64 12.48 -28.59
C PRO A 40 -8.86 13.21 -29.69
N PHE A 41 -7.63 13.63 -29.39
CA PHE A 41 -6.77 14.29 -30.36
C PHE A 41 -6.26 13.30 -31.42
N THR A 42 -5.77 12.14 -30.99
CA THR A 42 -5.31 11.08 -31.89
C THR A 42 -6.45 10.56 -32.77
N THR A 43 -7.63 10.30 -32.21
CA THR A 43 -8.78 9.79 -32.99
C THR A 43 -9.35 10.81 -33.98
N ARG A 44 -9.23 12.12 -33.72
CA ARG A 44 -9.66 13.17 -34.66
C ARG A 44 -8.67 13.45 -35.78
N LEU A 45 -7.38 13.20 -35.56
CA LEU A 45 -6.32 13.45 -36.54
C LEU A 45 -6.08 12.28 -37.51
N THR A 46 -6.49 11.06 -37.16
CA THR A 46 -6.18 9.87 -37.96
C THR A 46 -7.41 9.30 -38.67
N LEU A 47 -7.43 9.42 -40.00
CA LEU A 47 -8.38 8.78 -40.94
C LEU A 47 -7.93 7.37 -41.39
N SER A 48 -7.11 6.64 -40.62
CA SER A 48 -6.56 5.36 -41.09
C SER A 48 -6.26 4.35 -39.98
N GLU A 49 -6.26 3.08 -40.34
CA GLU A 49 -6.17 1.86 -39.50
C GLU A 49 -4.85 1.74 -38.71
N VAL A 50 -4.62 2.62 -37.73
CA VAL A 50 -3.41 2.59 -36.91
C VAL A 50 -3.67 1.87 -35.59
N VAL A 51 -2.74 0.99 -35.17
CA VAL A 51 -2.81 0.17 -33.95
C VAL A 51 -2.52 0.98 -32.68
N TRP A 52 -1.79 2.09 -32.80
CA TRP A 52 -1.32 2.91 -31.67
C TRP A 52 -2.43 3.50 -30.79
N PRO A 53 -3.54 4.05 -31.34
CA PRO A 53 -4.69 4.50 -30.53
C PRO A 53 -5.28 3.39 -29.65
N ARG A 54 -5.24 2.12 -30.09
CA ARG A 54 -5.72 0.97 -29.29
C ARG A 54 -4.82 0.72 -28.08
N HIS A 55 -3.50 0.83 -28.23
CA HIS A 55 -2.56 0.73 -27.12
C HIS A 55 -2.75 1.88 -26.11
N VAL A 56 -2.96 3.10 -26.59
CA VAL A 56 -3.23 4.25 -25.71
C VAL A 56 -4.57 4.10 -25.00
N ALA A 57 -5.62 3.65 -25.69
CA ALA A 57 -6.94 3.45 -25.10
C ALA A 57 -6.91 2.38 -23.99
N THR A 58 -6.24 1.26 -24.23
CA THR A 58 -6.08 0.20 -23.21
C THR A 58 -5.26 0.68 -22.02
N ALA A 59 -4.18 1.42 -22.24
CA ALA A 59 -3.40 2.03 -21.16
C ALA A 59 -4.21 3.05 -20.35
N ALA A 60 -5.01 3.90 -21.00
CA ALA A 60 -5.87 4.88 -20.34
C ALA A 60 -6.97 4.22 -19.49
N ILE A 61 -7.55 3.12 -19.98
CA ILE A 61 -8.52 2.34 -19.19
C ILE A 61 -7.83 1.77 -17.95
N LEU A 62 -6.66 1.14 -18.09
CA LEU A 62 -5.93 0.60 -16.94
C LEU A 62 -5.55 1.69 -15.91
N LEU A 63 -5.07 2.85 -16.39
CA LEU A 63 -4.70 3.97 -15.53
C LEU A 63 -5.91 4.59 -14.83
N SER A 64 -7.08 4.66 -15.47
CA SER A 64 -8.30 5.17 -14.82
C SER A 64 -8.79 4.24 -13.71
N TRP A 65 -8.68 2.91 -13.87
CA TRP A 65 -8.96 1.97 -12.78
C TRP A 65 -7.93 2.04 -11.64
N LEU A 66 -6.65 2.24 -11.96
CA LEU A 66 -5.62 2.50 -10.94
C LEU A 66 -5.89 3.81 -10.18
N GLU A 67 -6.28 4.88 -10.88
CA GLU A 67 -6.69 6.14 -10.26
C GLU A 67 -7.90 5.92 -9.35
N MET A 68 -8.90 5.16 -9.80
CA MET A 68 -10.06 4.81 -8.99
C MET A 68 -9.67 4.06 -7.71
N MET A 69 -8.72 3.13 -7.79
CA MET A 69 -8.16 2.46 -6.61
C MET A 69 -7.54 3.49 -5.64
N PHE A 70 -6.79 4.49 -6.13
CA PHE A 70 -6.23 5.54 -5.27
C PHE A 70 -7.28 6.53 -4.74
N LEU A 71 -8.37 6.82 -5.47
CA LEU A 71 -9.48 7.61 -4.95
C LEU A 71 -10.18 6.89 -3.78
N LEU A 72 -10.22 5.55 -3.80
CA LEU A 72 -10.69 4.76 -2.67
C LEU A 72 -9.83 4.94 -1.41
N SER A 73 -8.58 5.42 -1.54
CA SER A 73 -7.72 5.78 -0.40
C SER A 73 -8.28 6.90 0.48
N ARG A 74 -9.18 7.74 -0.08
CA ARG A 74 -9.77 8.88 0.64
C ARG A 74 -10.95 8.47 1.53
N PHE A 75 -11.51 7.28 1.35
CA PHE A 75 -12.61 6.80 2.18
C PHE A 75 -12.09 6.19 3.48
N PRO A 76 -12.63 6.59 4.66
CA PRO A 76 -12.08 6.19 5.96
C PRO A 76 -12.17 4.68 6.26
N ARG A 77 -13.04 3.93 5.57
CA ARG A 77 -13.15 2.47 5.73
C ARG A 77 -12.24 1.68 4.79
N TRP A 78 -12.04 2.15 3.56
CA TRP A 78 -11.35 1.40 2.49
C TRP A 78 -9.91 1.88 2.30
N GLY A 79 -9.64 3.12 2.69
CA GLY A 79 -8.40 3.77 2.33
C GLY A 79 -7.17 3.26 3.07
N TYR A 80 -7.36 2.65 4.23
CA TYR A 80 -6.30 1.91 4.91
C TYR A 80 -5.72 0.81 4.01
N TYR A 81 -6.56 -0.02 3.38
CA TYR A 81 -6.13 -1.14 2.55
C TYR A 81 -5.42 -0.68 1.28
N VAL A 82 -5.93 0.36 0.62
CA VAL A 82 -5.30 0.94 -0.57
C VAL A 82 -3.90 1.51 -0.24
N LEU A 83 -3.79 2.22 0.88
CA LEU A 83 -2.51 2.81 1.30
C LEU A 83 -1.50 1.74 1.73
N MET A 84 -1.98 0.65 2.34
CA MET A 84 -1.18 -0.53 2.66
C MET A 84 -0.68 -1.23 1.38
N PHE A 85 -1.56 -1.44 0.40
CA PHE A 85 -1.20 -2.02 -0.90
C PHE A 85 -0.09 -1.24 -1.60
N GLY A 86 -0.20 0.10 -1.67
CA GLY A 86 0.85 0.94 -2.28
C GLY A 86 2.21 0.81 -1.57
N LYS A 87 2.22 0.69 -0.24
CA LYS A 87 3.45 0.48 0.53
C LYS A 87 4.07 -0.89 0.24
N VAL A 88 3.27 -1.96 0.31
CA VAL A 88 3.73 -3.32 0.04
C VAL A 88 4.25 -3.44 -1.40
N SER A 89 3.52 -2.89 -2.37
CA SER A 89 3.92 -2.85 -3.78
C SER A 89 5.28 -2.16 -3.98
N THR A 90 5.50 -1.00 -3.35
CA THR A 90 6.79 -0.29 -3.41
C THR A 90 7.94 -1.14 -2.85
N LYS A 91 7.70 -1.89 -1.77
CA LYS A 91 8.71 -2.78 -1.17
C LYS A 91 9.03 -3.96 -2.08
N VAL A 92 7.99 -4.61 -2.62
CA VAL A 92 8.15 -5.71 -3.59
C VAL A 92 8.94 -5.25 -4.81
N LEU A 93 8.61 -4.09 -5.38
CA LEU A 93 9.35 -3.51 -6.50
C LEU A 93 10.83 -3.26 -6.15
N LYS A 94 11.12 -2.77 -4.93
CA LYS A 94 12.51 -2.57 -4.49
C LYS A 94 13.28 -3.89 -4.38
N ILE A 95 12.65 -4.95 -3.88
CA ILE A 95 13.25 -6.29 -3.83
C ILE A 95 13.51 -6.79 -5.25
N LEU A 96 12.49 -6.73 -6.13
CA LEU A 96 12.61 -7.14 -7.53
C LEU A 96 13.76 -6.41 -8.23
N LEU A 97 13.90 -5.09 -8.02
CA LEU A 97 14.99 -4.28 -8.57
C LEU A 97 16.36 -4.70 -8.01
N THR A 98 16.43 -5.00 -6.71
CA THR A 98 17.66 -5.46 -6.06
C THR A 98 18.16 -6.78 -6.66
N PHE A 99 17.23 -7.68 -7.00
CA PHE A 99 17.54 -8.97 -7.63
C PHE A 99 17.35 -8.98 -9.15
N ALA A 100 17.23 -7.81 -9.79
CA ALA A 100 16.99 -7.72 -11.23
C ALA A 100 18.14 -8.32 -12.05
N PHE A 101 19.39 -8.20 -11.57
CA PHE A 101 20.55 -8.81 -12.21
C PHE A 101 20.44 -10.34 -12.31
N LEU A 102 19.83 -10.98 -11.31
CA LEU A 102 19.60 -12.42 -11.28
C LEU A 102 18.54 -12.81 -12.32
N LEU A 103 17.45 -12.05 -12.42
CA LEU A 103 16.41 -12.26 -13.44
C LEU A 103 16.96 -12.05 -14.86
N ILE A 104 17.80 -11.03 -15.07
CA ILE A 104 18.47 -10.78 -16.36
C ILE A 104 19.41 -11.93 -16.72
N GLY A 105 20.19 -12.45 -15.75
CA GLY A 105 21.07 -13.59 -15.97
C GLY A 105 20.32 -14.83 -16.44
N PHE A 106 19.22 -15.18 -15.75
CA PHE A 106 18.38 -16.32 -16.17
C PHE A 106 17.69 -16.09 -17.52
N ALA A 107 17.18 -14.89 -17.78
CA ALA A 107 16.55 -14.56 -19.05
C ALA A 107 17.51 -14.72 -20.25
N LEU A 108 18.73 -14.22 -20.12
CA LEU A 108 19.76 -14.39 -21.14
C LEU A 108 20.20 -15.85 -21.28
N SER A 109 20.31 -16.58 -20.17
CA SER A 109 20.62 -18.01 -20.19
C SER A 109 19.55 -18.80 -20.94
N PHE A 110 18.27 -18.53 -20.69
CA PHE A 110 17.17 -19.18 -21.43
C PHE A 110 17.16 -18.77 -22.90
N MET A 111 17.40 -17.50 -23.21
CA MET A 111 17.49 -17.04 -24.60
C MET A 111 18.54 -17.81 -25.41
N ILE A 112 19.74 -18.01 -24.84
CA ILE A 112 20.80 -18.80 -25.48
C ILE A 112 20.39 -20.27 -25.56
N GLN A 113 19.83 -20.82 -24.49
CA GLN A 113 19.47 -22.22 -24.38
C GLN A 113 18.34 -22.65 -25.35
N PHE A 114 17.39 -21.75 -25.62
CA PHE A 114 16.29 -21.93 -26.56
C PHE A 114 16.58 -21.33 -27.95
N HIS A 115 17.86 -21.09 -28.27
CA HIS A 115 18.30 -20.66 -29.60
C HIS A 115 17.56 -19.43 -30.16
N CYS A 116 17.18 -18.48 -29.30
CA CYS A 116 16.38 -17.31 -29.68
C CYS A 116 15.08 -17.65 -30.42
N GLN A 117 14.47 -18.81 -30.13
CA GLN A 117 13.15 -19.18 -30.61
C GLN A 117 12.07 -18.69 -29.64
N LYS A 118 10.81 -18.63 -30.10
CA LYS A 118 9.68 -18.31 -29.22
C LYS A 118 9.62 -19.32 -28.07
N PRO A 119 9.36 -18.88 -26.82
CA PRO A 119 9.01 -17.53 -26.37
C PRO A 119 10.20 -16.60 -26.03
N PHE A 120 11.45 -16.98 -26.31
CA PHE A 120 12.68 -16.27 -25.96
C PHE A 120 13.38 -15.59 -27.16
N GLU A 121 12.60 -15.05 -28.10
CA GLU A 121 13.13 -14.51 -29.38
C GLU A 121 13.94 -13.20 -29.24
N SER A 122 13.73 -12.44 -28.17
CA SER A 122 14.43 -11.18 -27.91
C SER A 122 14.76 -11.02 -26.42
N PRO A 123 15.76 -10.20 -26.04
CA PRO A 123 16.11 -9.98 -24.64
C PRO A 123 14.91 -9.47 -23.80
N TRP A 124 14.07 -8.61 -24.39
CA TRP A 124 12.86 -8.12 -23.73
C TRP A 124 11.80 -9.22 -23.57
N ALA A 125 11.53 -9.99 -24.63
CA ALA A 125 10.60 -11.12 -24.56
C ALA A 125 11.07 -12.18 -23.55
N ALA A 126 12.37 -12.47 -23.54
CA ALA A 126 12.99 -13.39 -22.60
C ALA A 126 12.86 -12.91 -21.14
N LEU A 127 13.08 -11.61 -20.88
CA LEU A 127 12.86 -11.03 -19.55
C LEU A 127 11.41 -11.14 -19.11
N VAL A 128 10.46 -10.75 -19.97
CA VAL A 128 9.03 -10.84 -19.68
C VAL A 128 8.64 -12.29 -19.40
N LYS A 129 9.08 -13.24 -20.24
CA LYS A 129 8.80 -14.67 -20.03
C LYS A 129 9.42 -15.17 -18.73
N THR A 130 10.64 -14.75 -18.38
CA THR A 130 11.32 -15.13 -17.13
C THR A 130 10.59 -14.58 -15.90
N ILE A 131 10.09 -13.34 -15.95
CA ILE A 131 9.26 -12.75 -14.88
C ILE A 131 7.93 -13.51 -14.76
N VAL A 132 7.29 -13.85 -15.89
CA VAL A 132 6.07 -14.65 -15.88
C VAL A 132 6.33 -16.03 -15.26
N MET A 133 7.42 -16.71 -15.65
CA MET A 133 7.85 -17.99 -15.10
C MET A 133 8.18 -17.96 -13.60
N MET A 134 8.57 -16.80 -13.05
CA MET A 134 8.73 -16.63 -11.61
C MET A 134 7.38 -16.65 -10.88
N THR A 135 6.34 -16.09 -11.50
CA THR A 135 5.00 -15.91 -10.90
C THR A 135 4.01 -17.03 -11.20
N SER A 136 4.12 -17.68 -12.36
CA SER A 136 3.26 -18.77 -12.77
C SER A 136 3.83 -20.11 -12.31
N GLU A 137 2.99 -21.14 -12.31
CA GLU A 137 3.47 -22.52 -12.26
C GLU A 137 4.37 -22.76 -13.49
N PHE A 138 5.50 -23.44 -13.26
CA PHE A 138 6.49 -23.70 -14.28
C PHE A 138 5.99 -24.84 -15.19
N ASP A 139 5.52 -24.51 -16.39
CA ASP A 139 5.16 -25.54 -17.36
C ASP A 139 6.38 -25.96 -18.18
N TYR A 140 7.02 -27.05 -17.75
CA TYR A 140 8.13 -27.67 -18.46
C TYR A 140 7.69 -28.34 -19.76
N GLY A 141 6.44 -28.80 -19.84
CA GLY A 141 5.91 -29.59 -20.96
C GLY A 141 5.83 -28.75 -22.22
N ASP A 142 5.24 -27.56 -22.11
CA ASP A 142 5.09 -26.62 -23.22
C ASP A 142 6.43 -26.18 -23.83
N LEU A 143 7.47 -26.05 -23.00
CA LEU A 143 8.82 -25.66 -23.46
C LEU A 143 9.54 -26.77 -24.22
N VAL A 144 9.15 -28.02 -24.00
CA VAL A 144 9.77 -29.21 -24.62
C VAL A 144 9.04 -29.59 -25.90
N GLU A 145 7.72 -29.38 -26.00
CA GLU A 145 6.93 -29.69 -27.20
C GLU A 145 7.13 -28.70 -28.36
N GLU A 146 7.43 -27.42 -28.09
CA GLU A 146 7.64 -26.42 -29.15
C GLU A 146 9.01 -26.50 -29.86
N THR A 147 9.92 -27.40 -29.46
CA THR A 147 11.32 -27.43 -29.95
C THR A 147 11.70 -28.73 -30.67
N ASP A 148 12.44 -28.63 -31.78
CA ASP A 148 12.85 -29.77 -32.62
C ASP A 148 13.59 -30.91 -31.85
N PRO A 149 13.14 -32.18 -31.96
CA PRO A 149 13.66 -33.30 -31.16
C PRO A 149 15.11 -33.71 -31.46
N LYS A 150 15.68 -33.28 -32.60
CA LYS A 150 16.99 -33.74 -33.09
C LYS A 150 18.20 -33.01 -32.45
N VAL A 151 18.00 -31.82 -31.87
CA VAL A 151 19.04 -31.02 -31.19
C VAL A 151 19.10 -31.33 -29.68
N PHE A 152 18.06 -31.97 -29.16
CA PHE A 152 17.77 -32.08 -27.73
C PHE A 152 18.68 -33.03 -26.92
N VAL A 153 19.28 -34.04 -27.57
CA VAL A 153 19.85 -35.20 -26.85
C VAL A 153 21.15 -34.90 -26.08
N LYS A 154 21.92 -33.85 -26.46
CA LYS A 154 23.16 -33.47 -25.76
C LYS A 154 22.98 -32.34 -24.73
N SER A 155 21.95 -31.51 -24.86
CA SER A 155 21.77 -30.29 -24.06
C SER A 155 20.80 -30.46 -22.88
N LEU A 156 20.07 -31.57 -22.83
CA LEU A 156 18.99 -31.82 -21.87
C LEU A 156 19.43 -31.71 -20.40
N LEU A 157 20.63 -32.19 -20.07
CA LEU A 157 21.15 -32.11 -18.70
C LEU A 157 21.42 -30.66 -18.29
N VAL A 158 22.01 -29.86 -19.18
CA VAL A 158 22.33 -28.45 -18.91
C VAL A 158 21.04 -27.64 -18.75
N VAL A 159 20.05 -27.85 -19.64
CA VAL A 159 18.72 -27.24 -19.56
C VAL A 159 18.06 -27.54 -18.21
N ARG A 160 18.02 -28.83 -17.81
CA ARG A 160 17.40 -29.26 -16.56
C ARG A 160 18.09 -28.65 -15.34
N VAL A 161 19.42 -28.58 -15.35
CA VAL A 161 20.19 -27.97 -14.26
C VAL A 161 19.92 -26.47 -14.17
N ILE A 162 19.91 -25.74 -15.29
CA ILE A 162 19.62 -24.30 -15.31
C ILE A 162 18.19 -24.02 -14.81
N ILE A 163 17.21 -24.80 -15.26
CA ILE A 163 15.82 -24.70 -14.80
C ILE A 163 15.70 -25.00 -13.30
N LEU A 164 16.36 -26.04 -12.82
CA LEU A 164 16.34 -26.39 -11.39
C LEU A 164 16.95 -25.28 -10.54
N MET A 165 18.08 -24.71 -10.97
CA MET A 165 18.69 -23.55 -10.31
C MET A 165 17.77 -22.33 -10.35
N PHE A 166 17.10 -22.08 -11.47
CA PHE A 166 16.09 -21.01 -11.58
C PHE A 166 14.98 -21.20 -10.55
N VAL A 167 14.34 -22.38 -10.49
CA VAL A 167 13.26 -22.68 -9.54
C VAL A 167 13.72 -22.46 -8.09
N ILE A 168 14.92 -22.92 -7.73
CA ILE A 168 15.46 -22.71 -6.38
C ILE A 168 15.62 -21.21 -6.09
N PHE A 169 16.26 -20.44 -6.97
CA PHE A 169 16.54 -19.04 -6.69
C PHE A 169 15.31 -18.13 -6.81
N THR A 170 14.45 -18.32 -7.80
CA THR A 170 13.35 -17.39 -8.09
C THR A 170 12.04 -17.83 -7.44
N ALA A 171 11.66 -19.10 -7.56
CA ALA A 171 10.40 -19.60 -7.02
C ALA A 171 10.47 -19.97 -5.53
N ILE A 172 11.62 -20.42 -5.03
CA ILE A 172 11.78 -20.71 -3.59
C ILE A 172 12.36 -19.50 -2.86
N VAL A 173 13.57 -19.07 -3.19
CA VAL A 173 14.25 -18.02 -2.42
C VAL A 173 13.59 -16.65 -2.61
N LEU A 174 13.44 -16.18 -3.85
CA LEU A 174 12.96 -14.83 -4.12
C LEU A 174 11.47 -14.65 -3.78
N MET A 175 10.62 -15.62 -4.11
CA MET A 175 9.21 -15.58 -3.70
C MET A 175 9.02 -15.64 -2.18
N ASN A 176 9.73 -16.54 -1.47
CA ASN A 176 9.64 -16.57 -0.01
C ASN A 176 10.18 -15.29 0.64
N LEU A 177 11.19 -14.65 0.03
CA LEU A 177 11.66 -13.35 0.48
C LEU A 177 10.60 -12.26 0.25
N MET A 178 9.96 -12.22 -0.92
CA MET A 178 8.89 -11.27 -1.22
C MET A 178 7.71 -11.43 -0.26
N VAL A 179 7.24 -12.67 -0.05
CA VAL A 179 6.16 -12.97 0.90
C VAL A 179 6.60 -12.67 2.33
N GLY A 180 7.80 -13.08 2.73
CA GLY A 180 8.32 -12.87 4.09
C GLY A 180 8.45 -11.38 4.45
N VAL A 181 8.98 -10.56 3.53
CA VAL A 181 9.06 -9.10 3.72
C VAL A 181 7.67 -8.48 3.72
N ALA A 182 6.77 -8.90 2.82
CA ALA A 182 5.41 -8.40 2.79
C ALA A 182 4.68 -8.69 4.12
N VAL A 183 4.71 -9.93 4.60
CA VAL A 183 4.03 -10.35 5.84
C VAL A 183 4.59 -9.64 7.07
N ASN A 184 5.92 -9.53 7.18
CA ASN A 184 6.54 -8.81 8.28
C ASN A 184 6.17 -7.31 8.27
N ASP A 185 6.12 -6.67 7.10
CA ASP A 185 5.73 -5.25 7.00
C ASP A 185 4.22 -5.07 7.27
N LEU A 186 3.36 -6.02 6.88
CA LEU A 186 1.93 -5.99 7.20
C LEU A 186 1.69 -5.92 8.72
N GLN A 187 2.37 -6.77 9.50
CA GLN A 187 2.25 -6.80 10.95
C GLN A 187 2.73 -5.49 11.59
N ASN A 188 3.87 -4.96 11.13
CA ASN A 188 4.41 -3.70 11.65
C ASN A 188 3.51 -2.50 11.29
N LEU A 189 2.95 -2.46 10.08
CA LEU A 189 2.04 -1.41 9.64
C LEU A 189 0.72 -1.40 10.42
N GLU A 190 0.20 -2.57 10.80
CA GLU A 190 -1.01 -2.68 11.61
C GLU A 190 -0.79 -2.13 13.03
N VAL A 191 0.33 -2.48 13.66
CA VAL A 191 0.69 -1.98 15.01
C VAL A 191 0.88 -0.46 14.98
N VAL A 192 1.66 0.06 14.02
CA VAL A 192 1.87 1.51 13.88
C VAL A 192 0.56 2.25 13.54
N GLY A 193 -0.30 1.64 12.72
CA GLY A 193 -1.62 2.16 12.40
C GLY A 193 -2.52 2.29 13.63
N ASN A 194 -2.57 1.24 14.46
CA ASN A 194 -3.33 1.25 15.70
C ASN A 194 -2.81 2.27 16.72
N VAL A 195 -1.49 2.39 16.87
CA VAL A 195 -0.88 3.40 17.74
C VAL A 195 -1.20 4.82 17.26
N ARG A 196 -1.06 5.10 15.95
CA ARG A 196 -1.42 6.40 15.37
C ARG A 196 -2.90 6.73 15.55
N ARG A 197 -3.78 5.73 15.38
CA ARG A 197 -5.22 5.90 15.60
C ARG A 197 -5.51 6.26 17.05
N LEU A 198 -4.87 5.57 18.01
CA LEU A 198 -5.03 5.85 19.43
C LEU A 198 -4.49 7.23 19.80
N ALA A 199 -3.31 7.62 19.28
CA ALA A 199 -2.73 8.93 19.49
C ALA A 199 -3.66 10.06 19.00
N LYS A 200 -4.23 9.92 17.80
CA LYS A 200 -5.24 10.84 17.26
C LYS A 200 -6.49 10.94 18.14
N GLN A 201 -6.96 9.82 18.69
CA GLN A 201 -8.10 9.81 19.61
C GLN A 201 -7.77 10.56 20.91
N VAL A 202 -6.58 10.35 21.48
CA VAL A 202 -6.13 11.04 22.69
C VAL A 202 -5.94 12.54 22.44
N GLU A 203 -5.37 12.92 21.30
CA GLU A 203 -5.22 14.33 20.89
C GLU A 203 -6.58 15.02 20.77
N LEU A 204 -7.56 14.36 20.13
CA LEU A 204 -8.92 14.87 20.02
C LEU A 204 -9.60 15.00 21.40
N ILE A 205 -9.39 14.04 22.30
CA ILE A 205 -9.89 14.12 23.68
C ILE A 205 -9.23 15.30 24.42
N GLY A 206 -7.93 15.53 24.27
CA GLY A 206 -7.24 16.66 24.87
C GLY A 206 -7.74 18.02 24.36
N ILE A 207 -8.00 18.13 23.05
CA ILE A 207 -8.64 19.32 22.46
C ILE A 207 -10.03 19.54 23.06
N LEU A 208 -10.83 18.47 23.19
CA LEU A 208 -12.16 18.52 23.81
C LEU A 208 -12.12 18.92 25.29
N GLU A 209 -11.18 18.40 26.08
CA GLU A 209 -11.03 18.73 27.50
C GLU A 209 -10.61 20.19 27.69
N ASN A 210 -9.66 20.68 26.88
CA ASN A 210 -9.25 22.08 26.89
C ASN A 210 -10.38 23.02 26.47
N LEU A 211 -11.17 22.62 25.46
CA LEU A 211 -12.37 23.35 25.07
C LEU A 211 -13.41 23.36 26.20
N HIS A 212 -13.65 22.23 26.86
CA HIS A 212 -14.61 22.13 27.97
C HIS A 212 -14.22 23.00 29.18
N ASN A 213 -12.93 23.05 29.52
CA ASN A 213 -12.42 23.91 30.60
C ASN A 213 -12.38 25.40 30.22
N GLY A 214 -12.44 25.74 28.92
CA GLY A 214 -12.52 27.11 28.45
C GLY A 214 -13.93 27.68 28.65
N SER A 215 -14.04 28.74 29.46
CA SER A 215 -15.30 29.45 29.78
C SER A 215 -16.16 29.87 28.56
N ARG A 216 -15.60 29.87 27.34
CA ARG A 216 -16.30 30.26 26.10
C ARG A 216 -17.12 29.12 25.47
N PHE A 217 -16.83 27.86 25.82
CA PHE A 217 -17.46 26.71 25.18
C PHE A 217 -18.91 26.50 25.64
N ASP A 218 -19.23 26.89 26.87
CA ASP A 218 -20.60 26.90 27.38
C ASP A 218 -21.54 27.84 26.61
N SER A 219 -21.00 28.87 25.93
CA SER A 219 -21.78 29.83 25.14
C SER A 219 -22.02 29.41 23.69
N ILE A 220 -21.22 28.48 23.15
CA ILE A 220 -21.25 28.07 21.73
C ILE A 220 -21.97 26.72 21.54
N LEU A 221 -22.09 25.92 22.60
CA LEU A 221 -22.65 24.57 22.52
C LEU A 221 -24.17 24.59 22.34
N PRO A 222 -24.74 23.89 21.34
CA PRO A 222 -26.17 23.79 21.19
C PRO A 222 -26.81 23.01 22.35
N TYR A 223 -28.02 23.44 22.75
CA TYR A 223 -28.69 23.03 24.00
C TYR A 223 -28.86 21.50 24.15
N TRP A 224 -29.07 20.79 23.04
CA TRP A 224 -29.22 19.33 23.01
C TRP A 224 -27.93 18.59 23.38
N LEU A 225 -26.76 19.07 22.95
CA LEU A 225 -25.46 18.47 23.26
C LEU A 225 -25.09 18.71 24.73
N LYS A 226 -25.47 19.88 25.26
CA LYS A 226 -25.29 20.25 26.68
C LYS A 226 -26.00 19.27 27.61
N ASN A 227 -27.24 18.88 27.30
CA ASN A 227 -28.00 17.88 28.06
C ASN A 227 -27.39 16.47 27.99
N VAL A 228 -26.79 16.09 26.85
CA VAL A 228 -26.13 14.79 26.69
C VAL A 228 -24.80 14.74 27.45
N LEU A 229 -23.99 15.80 27.38
CA LEU A 229 -22.73 15.93 28.11
C LEU A 229 -22.93 16.06 29.62
N GLN A 230 -23.93 16.83 30.07
CA GLN A 230 -24.26 16.94 31.50
C GLN A 230 -24.72 15.60 32.10
N ARG A 231 -25.37 14.74 31.31
CA ARG A 231 -25.72 13.36 31.71
C ARG A 231 -24.51 12.44 31.85
N LYS A 232 -23.41 12.72 31.13
CA LYS A 232 -22.11 12.02 31.25
C LYS A 232 -21.08 12.89 31.98
N LYS A 233 -21.42 13.37 33.19
CA LYS A 233 -20.47 14.09 34.04
C LYS A 233 -19.29 13.16 34.38
N CYS A 234 -18.17 13.30 33.67
CA CYS A 234 -16.92 12.65 34.03
C CYS A 234 -16.55 13.12 35.45
N ARG A 235 -16.50 12.20 36.41
CA ARG A 235 -16.07 12.53 37.77
C ARG A 235 -14.58 12.91 37.71
N SER A 236 -14.32 14.21 37.70
CA SER A 236 -12.97 14.79 37.75
C SER A 236 -12.21 14.42 39.04
N LYS A 237 -12.92 14.05 40.12
CA LYS A 237 -12.32 13.68 41.41
C LYS A 237 -12.61 12.22 41.75
N PHE A 238 -11.59 11.37 41.59
CA PHE A 238 -11.61 9.98 42.07
C PHE A 238 -10.97 9.92 43.45
N VAL A 239 -11.78 9.69 44.48
CA VAL A 239 -11.30 9.49 45.86
C VAL A 239 -11.21 7.99 46.10
N ILE A 240 -9.98 7.50 46.24
CA ILE A 240 -9.68 6.11 46.57
C ILE A 240 -9.26 6.09 48.03
N ARG A 241 -9.99 5.36 48.86
CA ARG A 241 -9.65 5.15 50.27
C ARG A 241 -9.06 3.74 50.41
N PRO A 242 -7.80 3.60 50.83
CA PRO A 242 -7.17 2.29 50.96
C PRO A 242 -7.89 1.38 51.97
N ASN A 243 -8.62 1.97 52.94
CA ASN A 243 -9.35 1.23 53.98
C ASN A 243 -10.76 0.78 53.58
N GLU A 244 -11.26 1.14 52.38
CA GLU A 244 -12.61 0.81 51.92
C GLU A 244 -12.59 -0.01 50.61
N THR A 245 -12.26 -1.29 50.71
CA THR A 245 -12.14 -2.22 49.56
C THR A 245 -13.47 -2.54 48.87
N LYS A 246 -14.61 -2.26 49.53
CA LYS A 246 -15.97 -2.47 48.98
C LYS A 246 -16.50 -1.29 48.16
N SER A 247 -15.77 -0.18 48.07
CA SER A 247 -16.18 1.01 47.32
C SER A 247 -16.29 0.71 45.81
N LYS A 248 -17.37 1.18 45.16
CA LYS A 248 -17.53 1.14 43.69
C LYS A 248 -16.32 1.75 42.97
N ASN A 249 -15.70 2.77 43.55
CA ASN A 249 -14.53 3.45 42.97
C ASN A 249 -13.26 2.59 43.08
N TYR A 250 -13.14 1.73 44.11
CA TYR A 250 -11.99 0.84 44.30
C TYR A 250 -11.95 -0.31 43.29
N LYS A 251 -13.14 -0.79 42.85
CA LYS A 251 -13.31 -1.83 41.82
C LYS A 251 -13.28 -1.29 40.39
N ALA A 252 -13.45 0.01 40.20
CA ALA A 252 -13.47 0.63 38.87
C ALA A 252 -12.06 0.78 38.25
N LEU A 253 -11.00 0.77 39.06
CA LEU A 253 -9.61 0.85 38.60
C LEU A 253 -8.95 -0.54 38.58
N PRO A 254 -8.18 -0.87 37.51
CA PRO A 254 -7.31 -2.05 37.50
C PRO A 254 -6.31 -2.04 38.66
N SER A 255 -5.98 -3.23 39.19
CA SER A 255 -5.09 -3.40 40.35
C SER A 255 -3.73 -2.73 40.17
N HIS A 256 -3.08 -2.90 39.01
CA HIS A 256 -1.76 -2.34 38.74
C HIS A 256 -1.71 -0.81 38.79
N ILE A 257 -2.73 -0.12 38.26
CA ILE A 257 -2.81 1.35 38.29
C ILE A 257 -3.03 1.83 39.72
N ARG A 258 -3.87 1.11 40.47
CA ARG A 258 -4.16 1.45 41.86
C ARG A 258 -2.93 1.31 42.75
N GLU A 259 -2.16 0.25 42.59
CA GLU A 259 -0.91 0.02 43.33
C GLU A 259 0.14 1.08 42.99
N ALA A 260 0.35 1.37 41.70
CA ALA A 260 1.25 2.44 41.26
C ALA A 260 0.84 3.84 41.79
N LEU A 261 -0.46 4.12 41.89
CA LEU A 261 -0.98 5.35 42.49
C LEU A 261 -0.69 5.42 44.00
N PHE A 262 -0.86 4.32 44.72
CA PHE A 262 -0.57 4.28 46.16
C PHE A 262 0.92 4.43 46.44
N GLU A 263 1.78 3.77 45.66
CA GLU A 263 3.23 3.91 45.76
C GLU A 263 3.66 5.36 45.51
N LYS A 264 3.16 5.99 44.44
CA LYS A 264 3.44 7.39 44.12
C LYS A 264 2.92 8.36 45.19
N ALA A 265 1.78 8.06 45.81
CA ALA A 265 1.24 8.84 46.92
C ALA A 265 2.06 8.69 48.21
N GLN A 266 2.61 7.51 48.50
CA GLN A 266 3.50 7.27 49.63
C GLN A 266 4.85 7.98 49.43
N CYS A 267 5.41 7.98 48.22
CA CYS A 267 6.64 8.71 47.90
C CYS A 267 6.52 10.23 48.03
N ARG A 268 5.33 10.81 47.83
CA ARG A 268 5.08 12.26 48.03
C ARG A 268 4.83 12.66 49.49
N ARG A 269 4.74 11.69 50.41
CA ARG A 269 4.43 11.92 51.82
C ARG A 269 5.66 11.84 52.72
N LYS A 270 6.80 11.39 52.18
CA LYS A 270 8.14 11.56 52.75
C LYS A 270 8.73 12.87 52.25
#